data_AF-A0A9P0INU1-F1
#
_entry.id   AF-A0A9P0INU1-F1
#
_cell.length_a   1.000
_cell.length_b   1.000
_cell.length_c   1.000
_cell.angle_alpha   90.00
_cell.angle_beta   90.00
_cell.angle_gamma   90.00
#
_symmetry.space_group_name_H-M   'P 1'
#
loop_
_entity.id
_entity.type
_entity.pdbx_description
1 polymer ?
#
loop_
_entity_poly.entity_id
_entity_poly.type
_entity_poly.pdbx_seq_one_letter_code
_entity_poly.pdbx_strand_id
1 'polypeptide(L)'
;MRSYLESSGTIKCTSSASQNEIIDSCNKVLLNKIISRVNEAKCFSVLADETADVSSIEQVSLCVRYVELNTLELHEDFLQFVPAVDMTGKGGIGKINN
;
A
#
# COMPACT_ATOMS: atom_id res chain seq x y z
N MET A 1 21.00 12.39 8.34
CA MET A 1 20.01 12.37 7.24
C MET A 1 19.66 13.78 6.75
N ARG A 2 19.27 14.72 7.63
CA ARG A 2 19.09 16.14 7.26
C ARG A 2 20.32 16.81 6.62
N SER A 3 21.51 16.56 7.17
CA SER A 3 22.78 17.12 6.65
C SER A 3 23.09 16.75 5.20
N TYR A 4 22.64 15.58 4.72
CA TYR A 4 22.87 15.12 3.34
C TYR A 4 21.92 15.77 2.33
N LEU A 5 20.75 16.24 2.79
CA LEU A 5 19.75 16.93 1.96
C LEU A 5 20.03 18.44 1.84
N GLU A 6 20.90 19.01 2.68
CA GLU A 6 21.18 20.45 2.73
C GLU A 6 22.51 20.86 2.08
N SER A 7 23.29 19.90 1.55
CA SER A 7 24.58 20.19 0.92
C SER A 7 24.43 20.87 -0.45
N SER A 8 25.35 21.80 -0.77
CA SER A 8 25.29 22.71 -1.93
C SER A 8 25.47 22.07 -3.32
N GLY A 9 25.32 20.75 -3.45
CA GLY A 9 25.37 20.02 -4.72
C GLY A 9 24.30 18.94 -4.89
N THR A 10 23.42 18.76 -3.89
CA THR A 10 22.36 17.75 -3.91
C THR A 10 21.08 18.36 -4.49
N ILE A 11 20.44 17.70 -5.46
CA ILE A 11 19.09 18.06 -5.90
C ILE A 11 18.15 17.95 -4.69
N LYS A 12 17.62 19.08 -4.23
CA LYS A 12 16.72 19.14 -3.07
C LYS A 12 15.34 18.63 -3.47
N CYS A 13 15.12 17.32 -3.33
CA CYS A 13 13.79 16.70 -3.42
C CYS A 13 12.97 16.96 -2.13
N THR A 14 12.97 18.21 -1.65
CA THR A 14 12.32 18.62 -0.40
C THR A 14 10.94 19.23 -0.63
N SER A 15 10.53 19.43 -1.89
CA SER A 15 9.17 19.86 -2.22
C SER A 15 8.18 18.72 -1.99
N SER A 16 6.95 19.06 -1.62
CA SER A 16 5.87 18.07 -1.47
C SER A 16 5.63 17.28 -2.75
N ALA A 17 5.69 17.94 -3.91
CA ALA A 17 5.52 17.30 -5.21
C ALA A 17 6.58 16.22 -5.47
N SER A 18 7.87 16.56 -5.33
CA SER A 18 8.95 15.59 -5.55
C SER A 18 8.94 14.46 -4.52
N GLN A 19 8.57 14.74 -3.27
CA GLN A 19 8.43 13.71 -2.24
C GLN A 19 7.28 12.74 -2.56
N ASN A 20 6.13 13.27 -2.96
CA ASN A 20 4.98 12.45 -3.34
C ASN A 20 5.27 11.57 -4.56
N GLU A 21 5.96 12.08 -5.58
CA GLU A 21 6.37 11.28 -6.74
C GLU A 21 7.30 10.11 -6.37
N ILE A 22 8.24 10.35 -5.44
CA ILE A 22 9.12 9.30 -4.93
C ILE A 22 8.30 8.25 -4.16
N ILE A 23 7.42 8.71 -3.27
CA ILE A 23 6.53 7.83 -2.48
C ILE A 23 5.67 6.96 -3.42
N ASP A 24 5.04 7.56 -4.42
CA ASP A 24 4.20 6.87 -5.40
C ASP A 24 4.99 5.85 -6.21
N SER A 25 6.21 6.21 -6.62
CA SER A 25 7.10 5.30 -7.36
C SER A 25 7.51 4.09 -6.52
N CYS A 26 7.88 4.32 -5.25
CA CYS A 26 8.17 3.26 -4.31
C CYS A 26 6.95 2.37 -4.07
N ASN A 27 5.77 2.97 -3.87
CA ASN A 27 4.52 2.25 -3.64
C ASN A 27 4.19 1.33 -4.82
N LYS A 28 4.29 1.82 -6.06
CA LYS A 28 4.08 1.00 -7.27
C LYS A 28 5.02 -0.21 -7.33
N VAL A 29 6.30 -0.01 -7.04
CA VAL A 29 7.29 -1.10 -7.05
C VAL A 29 6.98 -2.14 -5.97
N LEU A 30 6.58 -1.70 -4.77
CA LEU A 30 6.22 -2.59 -3.67
C LEU A 30 4.94 -3.39 -3.98
N LEU A 31 3.89 -2.72 -4.42
CA LEU A 31 2.62 -3.36 -4.78
C LEU A 31 2.80 -4.36 -5.92
N ASN A 32 3.57 -4.04 -6.95
CA ASN A 32 3.86 -5.00 -8.04
C ASN A 32 4.56 -6.26 -7.53
N LYS A 33 5.47 -6.14 -6.56
CA LYS A 33 6.12 -7.30 -5.94
C LYS A 33 5.14 -8.14 -5.13
N ILE A 34 4.28 -7.49 -4.34
CA ILE A 34 3.24 -8.19 -3.56
C ILE A 34 2.30 -8.92 -4.51
N ILE A 35 1.82 -8.25 -5.56
CA ILE A 35 0.94 -8.84 -6.57
C ILE A 35 1.59 -10.06 -7.26
N SER A 36 2.87 -9.98 -7.63
CA SER A 36 3.58 -11.14 -8.20
C SER A 36 3.54 -12.35 -7.27
N ARG A 37 3.90 -12.16 -5.99
CA ARG A 37 3.92 -13.26 -5.00
C ARG A 37 2.52 -13.83 -4.74
N VAL A 38 1.51 -12.96 -4.63
CA VAL A 38 0.12 -13.37 -4.44
C VAL A 38 -0.39 -14.16 -5.66
N ASN A 39 -0.04 -13.75 -6.88
CA ASN A 39 -0.41 -14.46 -8.10
C ASN A 39 0.28 -15.82 -8.22
N GLU A 40 1.49 -15.96 -7.68
CA GLU A 40 2.22 -17.23 -7.59
C GLU A 40 1.66 -18.16 -6.49
N ALA A 41 1.00 -17.60 -5.48
CA ALA A 41 0.37 -18.38 -4.42
C ALA A 41 -0.87 -19.15 -4.92
N LYS A 42 -1.11 -20.34 -4.36
CA LYS A 42 -2.31 -21.14 -4.68
C LYS A 42 -3.59 -20.56 -4.09
N CYS A 43 -3.48 -19.85 -2.98
CA CYS A 43 -4.59 -19.25 -2.27
C CYS A 43 -4.14 -18.00 -1.51
N PHE A 44 -5.05 -17.04 -1.41
CA PHE A 44 -4.89 -15.84 -0.60
C PHE A 44 -6.23 -15.42 -0.01
N SER A 45 -6.20 -14.62 1.05
CA SER A 45 -7.34 -13.93 1.61
C SER A 45 -7.07 -12.43 1.67
N VAL A 46 -8.10 -11.62 1.47
CA VAL A 46 -8.04 -10.18 1.74
C VAL A 46 -8.58 -9.91 3.13
N LEU A 47 -7.82 -9.15 3.91
CA LEU A 47 -8.18 -8.68 5.25
C LEU A 47 -8.57 -7.21 5.15
N ALA A 48 -9.64 -6.84 5.84
CA ALA A 48 -10.11 -5.47 5.96
C ALA A 48 -10.29 -5.19 7.45
N ASP A 49 -9.50 -4.28 8.01
CA ASP A 49 -9.58 -3.90 9.41
C ASP A 49 -9.92 -2.41 9.53
N GLU A 50 -10.94 -2.11 10.34
CA GLU A 50 -11.41 -0.75 10.56
C GLU A 50 -10.44 -0.03 11.49
N THR A 51 -9.84 1.04 11.00
CA THR A 51 -8.91 1.86 11.76
C THR A 51 -9.58 3.20 12.05
N ALA A 52 -9.89 3.46 13.30
CA ALA A 52 -10.42 4.76 13.72
C ALA A 52 -9.29 5.81 13.70
N ASP A 53 -9.43 6.84 12.87
CA ASP A 53 -8.44 7.93 12.78
C ASP A 53 -8.72 9.02 13.83
N VAL A 54 -7.63 9.59 14.34
CA VAL A 54 -7.53 10.78 15.20
C VAL A 54 -8.08 12.04 14.49
N SER A 55 -8.42 11.98 13.19
CA SER A 55 -8.78 13.12 12.32
C SER A 55 -10.18 13.13 11.68
N SER A 56 -11.18 12.49 12.32
CA SER A 56 -12.62 12.56 11.93
C SER A 56 -13.05 11.86 10.63
N ILE A 57 -12.16 11.13 9.94
CA ILE A 57 -12.49 10.31 8.78
C ILE A 57 -12.22 8.84 9.12
N GLU A 58 -13.28 8.01 9.11
CA GLU A 58 -13.14 6.56 9.26
C GLU A 58 -12.40 5.98 8.04
N GLN A 59 -11.45 5.08 8.29
CA GLN A 59 -10.67 4.41 7.25
C GLN A 59 -10.61 2.91 7.52
N VAL A 60 -10.42 2.13 6.46
CA VAL A 60 -10.22 0.69 6.53
C VAL A 60 -8.85 0.37 5.96
N SER A 61 -8.05 -0.35 6.71
CA SER A 61 -6.79 -0.93 6.24
C SER A 61 -7.07 -2.21 5.45
N LEU A 62 -6.46 -2.33 4.27
CA LEU A 62 -6.52 -3.54 3.46
C LEU A 62 -5.16 -4.25 3.50
N CYS A 63 -5.18 -5.53 3.84
CA CYS A 63 -4.02 -6.41 3.77
C CYS A 63 -4.34 -7.65 2.94
N VAL A 64 -3.31 -8.29 2.38
CA VAL A 64 -3.42 -9.61 1.74
C VAL A 64 -2.63 -10.61 2.55
N ARG A 65 -3.22 -11.80 2.75
CA ARG A 65 -2.56 -12.92 3.42
C ARG A 65 -2.50 -14.11 2.47
N TYR A 66 -1.32 -14.67 2.26
CA TYR A 66 -1.06 -15.74 1.30
C TYR A 66 0.02 -16.70 1.80
N VAL A 67 0.09 -17.90 1.23
CA VAL A 67 1.14 -18.88 1.54
C VAL A 67 2.14 -18.92 0.39
N GLU A 68 3.40 -18.61 0.68
CA GLU A 68 4.50 -18.74 -0.27
C GLU A 68 4.77 -20.23 -0.52
N LEU A 69 4.66 -20.68 -1.77
CA LEU A 69 4.69 -22.12 -2.08
C LEU A 69 6.07 -22.75 -1.89
N ASN A 70 7.12 -21.96 -2.07
CA ASN A 70 8.50 -22.44 -2.01
C ASN A 70 8.98 -22.63 -0.57
N THR A 71 8.62 -21.68 0.31
CA THR A 71 9.05 -21.69 1.72
C THR A 71 7.98 -22.29 2.65
N LEU A 72 6.73 -22.41 2.18
CA LEU A 72 5.55 -22.78 2.96
C LEU A 72 5.29 -21.81 4.12
N GLU A 73 5.73 -20.56 3.99
CA GLU A 73 5.55 -19.53 5.00
C GLU A 73 4.27 -18.73 4.74
N LEU A 74 3.61 -18.34 5.82
CA LEU A 74 2.46 -17.45 5.78
C LEU A 74 2.95 -16.00 5.72
N HIS A 75 2.56 -15.29 4.67
CA HIS A 75 2.84 -13.87 4.50
C HIS A 75 1.58 -13.04 4.67
N GLU A 76 1.77 -11.85 5.23
CA GLU A 76 0.74 -10.82 5.31
C GLU A 76 1.37 -9.49 4.90
N ASP A 77 0.84 -8.88 3.85
CA ASP A 77 1.33 -7.62 3.31
C ASP A 77 0.20 -6.57 3.29
N PHE A 78 0.51 -5.36 3.76
CA PHE A 78 -0.39 -4.21 3.67
C PHE A 78 -0.49 -3.72 2.22
N LEU A 79 -1.70 -3.37 1.79
CA LEU A 79 -1.98 -2.86 0.46
C LEU A 79 -2.21 -1.35 0.47
N GLN A 80 -3.22 -0.90 1.20
CA GLN A 80 -3.59 0.52 1.28
C GLN A 80 -4.63 0.78 2.37
N PHE A 81 -4.77 2.05 2.74
CA PHE A 81 -5.97 2.54 3.43
C PHE A 81 -7.02 2.93 2.40
N VAL A 82 -8.27 2.63 2.69
CA VAL A 82 -9.43 3.13 1.94
C VAL A 82 -10.32 3.94 2.88
N PRO A 83 -10.88 5.06 2.42
CA PRO A 83 -11.93 5.75 3.19
C PRO A 83 -13.10 4.80 3.46
N ALA A 84 -13.65 4.80 4.68
CA ALA A 84 -14.79 3.96 5.05
C ALA A 84 -16.13 4.45 4.46
N VAL A 85 -16.09 5.41 3.52
CA VAL A 85 -17.28 6.04 2.95
C VAL A 85 -18.07 5.00 2.14
N ASP A 86 -19.17 4.54 2.75
CA ASP A 86 -20.14 3.57 2.22
C ASP A 86 -19.55 2.22 1.77
N MET A 87 -19.08 1.42 2.74
CA MET A 87 -19.06 -0.06 2.61
C MET A 87 -20.46 -0.70 2.63
N THR A 88 -21.52 0.07 2.33
CA THR A 88 -22.91 -0.38 2.20
C THR A 88 -23.12 -1.15 0.88
N GLY A 89 -22.38 -2.23 0.68
CA GLY A 89 -22.74 -3.35 -0.23
C GLY A 89 -22.97 -3.00 -1.70
N LYS A 90 -22.56 -1.84 -2.20
CA LYS A 90 -22.70 -1.45 -3.61
C LYS A 90 -21.40 -0.82 -4.15
N GLY A 91 -20.50 -1.68 -4.61
CA GLY A 91 -19.59 -1.36 -5.70
C GLY A 91 -18.41 -0.42 -5.40
N GLY A 92 -17.37 -0.93 -4.73
CA GLY A 92 -16.05 -0.28 -4.66
C GLY A 92 -14.89 -1.08 -5.28
N ILE A 93 -15.12 -2.34 -5.68
CA ILE A 93 -14.07 -3.27 -6.16
C ILE A 93 -13.77 -3.10 -7.67
N GLY A 94 -14.33 -2.08 -8.31
CA GLY A 94 -14.24 -1.87 -9.77
C GLY A 94 -13.07 -1.00 -10.26
N LYS A 95 -12.09 -0.67 -9.40
CA LYS A 95 -10.94 0.19 -9.79
C LYS A 95 -9.56 -0.42 -9.57
N ILE A 96 -9.50 -1.68 -9.15
CA ILE A 96 -8.31 -2.50 -9.41
C ILE A 96 -8.51 -3.08 -10.81
N ASN A 97 -7.59 -2.79 -11.74
CA ASN A 97 -7.60 -3.15 -13.18
C ASN A 97 -8.16 -2.07 -14.13
N ASN A 98 -7.29 -1.12 -14.51
CA ASN A 98 -6.91 -0.90 -15.91
C ASN A 98 -5.52 -0.25 -15.97
#